data_AF-A0A7J5V641-F1
#
_entry.id   AF-A0A7J5V641-F1
#
_cell.length_a   1.000
_cell.length_b   1.000
_cell.length_c   1.000
_cell.angle_alpha   90.00
_cell.angle_beta   90.00
_cell.angle_gamma   90.00
#
_symmetry.space_group_name_H-M   'P 1'
#
loop_
_entity.id
_entity.type
_entity.pdbx_description
1 polymer ?
#
loop_
_entity_poly.entity_id
_entity_poly.type
_entity_poly.pdbx_seq_one_letter_code
_entity_poly.pdbx_strand_id
1 'polypeptide(L)'
;MDLRITAFKEALDNFAYLARIDLAEIRQMLPDERLVDGFQNGRAQKFEYTTELCWKAIKVFLKDKDGIDEAAPKKIIKAYYIEGYIAEDDYLLLLDAIEDRNRLSHIYDAETFNRILARLSDYAALFERIGAHLTKQSE
;
A
#
# COMPACT_ATOMS: atom_id res chain seq x y z
N MET A 1 -12.91 -13.79 9.52
CA MET A 1 -12.22 -12.76 8.71
C MET A 1 -11.65 -13.45 7.48
N ASP A 2 -11.92 -12.91 6.29
CA ASP A 2 -11.43 -13.47 5.02
C ASP A 2 -9.90 -13.53 4.97
N LEU A 3 -9.36 -14.59 4.36
CA LEU A 3 -7.92 -14.86 4.27
C LEU A 3 -7.14 -13.69 3.64
N ARG A 4 -7.72 -12.97 2.67
CA ARG A 4 -7.06 -11.83 2.02
C ARG A 4 -7.01 -10.60 2.91
N ILE A 5 -8.05 -10.38 3.73
CA ILE A 5 -8.06 -9.28 4.71
C ILE A 5 -6.99 -9.54 5.78
N THR A 6 -6.86 -10.79 6.25
CA THR A 6 -5.79 -11.17 7.18
C THR A 6 -4.40 -10.98 6.56
N ALA A 7 -4.18 -11.49 5.34
CA ALA A 7 -2.90 -11.34 4.64
C ALA A 7 -2.52 -9.86 4.42
N PHE A 8 -3.50 -9.00 4.09
CA PHE A 8 -3.27 -7.57 3.95
C PHE A 8 -2.82 -6.94 5.27
N LYS A 9 -3.40 -7.31 6.41
CA LYS A 9 -3.01 -6.77 7.72
C LYS A 9 -1.59 -7.16 8.12
N GLU A 10 -1.23 -8.42 7.94
CA GLU A 10 0.12 -8.92 8.25
C GLU A 10 1.19 -8.25 7.37
N ALA A 11 0.84 -8.01 6.10
CA ALA A 11 1.66 -7.24 5.18
C ALA A 11 1.82 -5.78 5.61
N LEU A 12 0.71 -5.16 5.98
CA LEU A 12 0.63 -3.76 6.36
C LEU A 12 1.49 -3.44 7.58
N ASP A 13 1.45 -4.27 8.62
CA ASP A 13 2.23 -4.03 9.85
C ASP A 13 3.73 -3.84 9.54
N ASN A 14 4.30 -4.80 8.79
CA ASN A 14 5.70 -4.74 8.37
C ASN A 14 5.98 -3.56 7.42
N PHE A 15 5.10 -3.30 6.46
CA PHE A 15 5.27 -2.17 5.55
C PHE A 15 5.24 -0.84 6.30
N ALA A 16 4.27 -0.67 7.20
CA ALA A 16 4.04 0.56 7.94
C ALA A 16 5.19 0.88 8.91
N TYR A 17 5.79 -0.14 9.53
CA TYR A 17 7.03 0.01 10.28
C TYR A 17 8.17 0.52 9.39
N LEU A 18 8.47 -0.20 8.29
CA LEU A 18 9.58 0.14 7.39
C LEU A 18 9.38 1.47 6.66
N ALA A 19 8.14 1.85 6.36
CA ALA A 19 7.80 3.11 5.71
C ALA A 19 8.19 4.32 6.56
N ARG A 20 8.18 4.19 7.89
CA ARG A 20 8.42 5.28 8.84
C ARG A 20 9.83 5.34 9.40
N ILE A 21 10.69 4.38 9.05
CA ILE A 21 12.10 4.42 9.45
C ILE A 21 12.79 5.62 8.80
N ASP A 22 13.53 6.39 9.61
CA ASP A 22 14.38 7.46 9.12
C ASP A 22 15.62 6.87 8.42
N LEU A 23 15.81 7.25 7.16
CA LEU A 23 16.95 6.82 6.37
C LEU A 23 18.28 7.35 6.93
N ALA A 24 18.27 8.53 7.57
CA ALA A 24 19.46 9.09 8.18
C ALA A 24 19.98 8.19 9.32
N GLU A 25 19.09 7.66 10.16
CA GLU A 25 19.44 6.71 11.22
C GLU A 25 19.98 5.40 10.64
N ILE A 26 19.35 4.88 9.58
CA ILE A 26 19.82 3.66 8.91
C ILE A 26 21.21 3.84 8.32
N ARG A 27 21.51 4.99 7.71
CA ARG A 27 22.86 5.28 7.17
C ARG A 27 23.93 5.37 8.27
N GLN A 28 23.56 5.83 9.47
CA GLN A 28 24.48 5.84 10.60
C GLN A 28 24.76 4.42 11.12
N MET A 29 23.76 3.54 11.11
CA MET A 29 23.88 2.15 11.54
C MET A 29 24.55 1.24 10.49
N LEU A 30 24.30 1.51 9.21
CA LEU A 30 24.77 0.75 8.06
C LEU A 30 25.53 1.69 7.10
N PRO A 31 26.83 1.96 7.35
CA PRO A 31 27.61 2.90 6.54
C PRO A 31 27.93 2.38 5.13
N ASP A 32 27.69 1.10 4.84
CA ASP A 32 27.83 0.54 3.49
C ASP A 32 26.60 0.87 2.65
N GLU A 33 26.76 1.75 1.66
CA GLU A 33 25.69 2.17 0.76
C GLU A 33 24.99 1.00 0.03
N ARG A 34 25.65 -0.15 -0.14
CA ARG A 34 25.03 -1.35 -0.74
C ARG A 34 23.97 -1.95 0.19
N LEU A 35 24.16 -1.85 1.50
CA LEU A 35 23.18 -2.29 2.50
C LEU A 35 22.02 -1.30 2.59
N VAL A 36 22.32 0.01 2.48
CA VAL A 36 21.30 1.07 2.43
C VAL A 36 20.42 0.90 1.19
N ASP A 37 21.02 0.63 0.03
CA ASP A 37 20.30 0.33 -1.21
C ASP A 37 19.42 -0.92 -1.06
N GLY A 38 19.96 -2.03 -0.53
CA GLY A 38 19.18 -3.24 -0.26
C GLY A 38 17.99 -3.01 0.67
N PHE A 39 18.16 -2.18 1.70
CA PHE A 39 17.09 -1.78 2.61
C PHE A 39 15.99 -0.99 1.89
N GLN A 40 16.36 -0.02 1.05
CA GLN A 40 15.40 0.76 0.26
C GLN A 40 14.64 -0.09 -0.76
N ASN A 41 15.32 -1.02 -1.43
CA ASN A 41 14.68 -2.01 -2.29
C ASN A 41 13.68 -2.87 -1.50
N GLY A 42 14.04 -3.26 -0.27
CA GLY A 42 13.13 -3.94 0.66
C GLY A 42 11.87 -3.13 0.97
N ARG A 43 12.00 -1.82 1.23
CA ARG A 43 10.87 -0.90 1.46
C ARG A 43 9.95 -0.82 0.25
N ALA A 44 10.52 -0.67 -0.94
CA ALA A 44 9.76 -0.63 -2.18
C ALA A 44 9.01 -1.94 -2.45
N GLN A 45 9.67 -3.09 -2.24
CA GLN A 45 9.02 -4.40 -2.36
C GLN A 45 7.86 -4.54 -1.37
N LYS A 46 8.06 -4.11 -0.12
CA LYS A 46 7.04 -4.12 0.93
C LYS A 46 5.81 -3.30 0.54
N PHE A 47 6.04 -2.12 -0.01
CA PHE A 47 4.97 -1.30 -0.58
C PHE A 47 4.26 -1.99 -1.74
N GLU A 48 4.99 -2.55 -2.71
CA GLU A 48 4.41 -3.19 -3.90
C GLU A 48 3.41 -4.29 -3.52
N TYR A 49 3.84 -5.27 -2.71
CA TYR A 49 2.97 -6.40 -2.39
C TYR A 49 1.87 -6.02 -1.39
N THR A 50 2.11 -5.03 -0.50
CA THR A 50 1.07 -4.55 0.42
C THR A 50 -0.04 -3.82 -0.34
N THR A 51 0.32 -3.02 -1.35
CA THR A 51 -0.63 -2.36 -2.25
C THR A 51 -1.46 -3.40 -3.02
N GLU A 52 -0.82 -4.46 -3.52
CA GLU A 52 -1.48 -5.57 -4.20
C GLU A 52 -2.50 -6.29 -3.29
N LEU A 53 -2.14 -6.52 -2.04
CA LEU A 53 -3.03 -7.13 -1.05
C LEU A 53 -4.17 -6.19 -0.66
N CYS A 54 -3.89 -4.89 -0.54
CA CYS A 54 -4.89 -3.86 -0.21
C CYS A 54 -6.06 -3.87 -1.19
N TRP A 55 -5.80 -3.72 -2.50
CA TRP A 55 -6.89 -3.68 -3.47
C TRP A 55 -7.61 -5.03 -3.60
N LYS A 56 -6.93 -6.15 -3.37
CA LYS A 56 -7.54 -7.48 -3.32
C LYS A 56 -8.45 -7.67 -2.10
N ALA A 57 -8.06 -7.12 -0.95
CA ALA A 57 -8.88 -7.14 0.25
C ALA A 57 -10.14 -6.27 0.07
N ILE A 58 -10.00 -5.07 -0.49
CA ILE A 58 -11.13 -4.22 -0.88
C ILE A 58 -12.05 -4.95 -1.86
N LYS A 59 -11.50 -5.65 -2.85
CA LYS A 59 -12.30 -6.44 -3.81
C LYS A 59 -13.15 -7.49 -3.12
N VAL A 60 -12.59 -8.26 -2.19
CA VAL A 60 -13.36 -9.26 -1.45
C VAL A 60 -14.45 -8.59 -0.63
N PHE A 61 -14.12 -7.51 0.07
CA PHE A 61 -15.07 -6.74 0.85
C PHE A 61 -16.28 -6.25 0.02
N LEU A 62 -16.03 -5.62 -1.14
CA LEU A 62 -17.08 -5.15 -2.04
C LEU A 62 -17.93 -6.29 -2.61
N LYS A 63 -17.29 -7.43 -2.90
CA LYS A 63 -18.02 -8.62 -3.37
C LYS A 63 -18.97 -9.16 -2.32
N ASP A 64 -18.53 -9.21 -1.06
CA ASP A 64 -19.29 -9.77 0.04
C ASP A 64 -20.40 -8.82 0.54
N LYS A 65 -20.14 -7.51 0.56
CA LYS A 65 -21.09 -6.50 1.06
C LYS A 65 -22.07 -6.01 0.00
N ASP A 66 -21.58 -5.74 -1.20
CA ASP A 66 -22.33 -5.01 -2.24
C ASP A 66 -22.59 -5.86 -3.49
N GLY A 67 -22.04 -7.09 -3.55
CA GLY A 67 -22.13 -7.94 -4.73
C GLY A 67 -21.30 -7.46 -5.93
N ILE A 68 -20.40 -6.50 -5.73
CA ILE A 68 -19.57 -5.90 -6.79
C ILE A 68 -18.35 -6.78 -7.05
N ASP A 69 -18.22 -7.32 -8.27
CA ASP A 69 -17.09 -8.19 -8.67
C ASP A 69 -16.33 -7.64 -9.89
N GLU A 70 -15.61 -6.54 -9.69
CA GLU A 70 -14.74 -5.96 -10.73
C GLU A 70 -13.37 -6.62 -10.79
N ALA A 71 -12.73 -6.62 -11.97
CA ALA A 71 -11.48 -7.34 -12.19
C ALA A 71 -10.20 -6.48 -12.06
N ALA A 72 -10.32 -5.16 -12.17
CA ALA A 72 -9.17 -4.25 -12.27
C ALA A 72 -8.98 -3.40 -11.00
N PRO A 73 -7.74 -3.17 -10.53
CA PRO A 73 -7.46 -2.44 -9.29
C PRO A 73 -8.12 -1.05 -9.25
N LYS A 74 -7.98 -0.26 -10.32
CA LYS A 74 -8.58 1.08 -10.41
C LYS A 74 -10.11 1.05 -10.37
N LYS A 75 -10.73 0.01 -10.95
CA LYS A 75 -12.19 -0.14 -10.91
C LYS A 75 -12.69 -0.49 -9.51
N ILE A 76 -11.97 -1.38 -8.82
CA ILE A 76 -12.25 -1.74 -7.43
C ILE A 76 -12.14 -0.52 -6.51
N ILE A 77 -11.07 0.27 -6.65
CA ILE A 77 -10.87 1.47 -5.84
C ILE A 77 -11.93 2.53 -6.14
N LYS A 78 -12.32 2.69 -7.41
CA LYS A 78 -13.41 3.59 -7.79
C LYS A 78 -14.75 3.16 -7.21
N ALA A 79 -15.08 1.87 -7.26
CA ALA A 79 -16.30 1.34 -6.65
C ALA A 79 -16.30 1.57 -5.14
N TYR A 80 -15.17 1.31 -4.47
CA TYR A 80 -15.01 1.54 -3.03
C TYR A 80 -15.26 2.99 -2.62
N TYR A 81 -14.84 3.94 -3.45
CA TYR A 81 -15.16 5.36 -3.27
C TYR A 81 -16.64 5.69 -3.54
N ILE A 82 -17.21 5.20 -4.66
CA ILE A 82 -18.60 5.47 -5.05
C ILE A 82 -19.60 4.98 -4.00
N GLU A 83 -19.34 3.81 -3.39
CA GLU A 83 -20.15 3.26 -2.30
C GLU A 83 -19.96 4.01 -0.96
N GLY A 84 -19.10 5.03 -0.91
CA GLY A 84 -18.95 5.93 0.23
C GLY A 84 -18.07 5.40 1.36
N TYR A 85 -17.26 4.36 1.13
CA TYR A 85 -16.42 3.76 2.17
C TYR A 85 -15.15 4.56 2.50
N ILE A 86 -14.73 5.47 1.60
CA ILE A 86 -13.58 6.35 1.78
C ILE A 86 -13.89 7.76 1.27
N ALA A 87 -13.18 8.75 1.81
CA ALA A 87 -13.25 10.13 1.32
C ALA A 87 -12.50 10.30 -0.02
N GLU A 88 -12.76 11.41 -0.71
CA GLU A 88 -12.13 11.73 -2.00
C GLU A 88 -10.59 11.80 -1.89
N ASP A 89 -10.07 12.41 -0.83
CA ASP A 89 -8.61 12.51 -0.61
C ASP A 89 -7.96 11.11 -0.48
N ASP A 90 -8.61 10.20 0.24
CA ASP A 90 -8.15 8.81 0.40
C ASP A 90 -8.26 8.04 -0.93
N TYR A 91 -9.30 8.30 -1.72
CA TYR A 91 -9.46 7.72 -3.06
C TYR A 91 -8.33 8.17 -4.01
N LEU A 92 -8.03 9.46 -4.05
CA LEU A 92 -6.97 10.02 -4.89
C LEU A 92 -5.60 9.48 -4.47
N LEU A 93 -5.32 9.43 -3.17
CA LEU A 93 -4.06 8.89 -2.65
C LEU A 93 -3.94 7.37 -2.92
N LEU A 94 -5.04 6.62 -2.89
CA LEU A 94 -5.06 5.20 -3.23
C LEU A 94 -4.82 4.96 -4.73
N LEU A 95 -5.34 5.83 -5.60
CA LEU A 95 -5.01 5.80 -7.03
C LEU A 95 -3.53 6.06 -7.27
N ASP A 96 -2.96 7.04 -6.57
CA ASP A 96 -1.53 7.34 -6.65
C ASP A 96 -0.68 6.15 -6.19
N ALA A 97 -1.07 5.47 -5.12
CA ALA A 97 -0.39 4.27 -4.65
C ALA A 97 -0.38 3.16 -5.72
N ILE A 98 -1.49 2.97 -6.45
CA ILE A 98 -1.56 2.01 -7.56
C ILE A 98 -0.63 2.43 -8.71
N GLU A 99 -0.61 3.71 -9.06
CA GLU A 99 0.26 4.22 -10.13
C GLU A 99 1.74 4.08 -9.77
N ASP A 100 2.13 4.46 -8.55
CA ASP A 100 3.50 4.32 -8.08
C ASP A 100 3.92 2.85 -8.01
N ARG A 101 3.03 1.96 -7.56
CA ARG A 101 3.24 0.51 -7.62
C ARG A 101 3.48 0.02 -9.04
N ASN A 102 2.72 0.49 -10.03
CA ASN A 102 2.90 0.12 -11.44
C ASN A 102 4.24 0.64 -12.00
N ARG A 103 4.75 1.75 -11.47
CA ARG A 103 6.05 2.32 -11.88
C ARG A 103 7.23 1.57 -11.27
N LEU A 104 7.06 0.96 -10.09
CA LEU A 104 8.14 0.19 -9.45
C LEU A 104 8.58 -1.03 -10.28
N SER A 105 7.72 -1.62 -11.12
CA SER A 105 8.16 -2.68 -12.03
C SER A 105 9.06 -2.19 -13.19
N HIS A 106 9.23 -0.88 -13.33
CA HIS A 106 10.02 -0.25 -14.38
C HIS A 106 11.21 0.56 -13.82
N ILE A 107 11.72 0.20 -12.62
CA ILE A 107 12.85 0.87 -11.97
C ILE A 107 14.14 0.68 -12.78
N TYR A 108 14.36 1.59 -13.71
CA TYR A 108 15.68 1.98 -14.18
C TYR A 108 15.98 3.46 -13.86
N ASP A 109 14.98 4.18 -13.34
CA ASP A 109 15.06 5.58 -12.97
C ASP A 109 15.14 5.75 -11.45
N ALA A 110 16.32 6.14 -10.98
CA ALA A 110 16.59 6.42 -9.57
C ALA A 110 15.76 7.62 -9.05
N GLU A 111 15.40 8.58 -9.90
CA GLU A 111 14.57 9.72 -9.49
C GLU A 111 13.15 9.26 -9.14
N THR A 112 12.52 8.49 -10.04
CA THR A 112 11.20 7.89 -9.78
C THR A 112 11.22 7.03 -8.53
N PHE A 113 12.23 6.18 -8.35
CA PHE A 113 12.35 5.34 -7.17
C PHE A 113 12.40 6.16 -5.87
N ASN A 114 13.27 7.17 -5.80
CA ASN A 114 13.40 8.04 -4.62
C ASN A 114 12.11 8.82 -4.33
N ARG A 115 11.40 9.28 -5.36
CA ARG A 115 10.11 9.96 -5.20
C ARG A 115 9.05 9.04 -4.61
N ILE A 116 8.99 7.78 -5.03
CA ILE A 116 8.05 6.80 -4.47
C ILE A 116 8.40 6.51 -3.01
N LEU A 117 9.69 6.33 -2.69
CA LEU A 117 10.15 6.08 -1.34
C LEU A 117 9.79 7.21 -0.36
N ALA A 118 9.82 8.46 -0.83
CA ALA A 118 9.44 9.62 -0.03
C ALA A 118 7.95 9.65 0.35
N ARG A 119 7.09 8.92 -0.37
CA ARG A 119 5.63 8.88 -0.15
C ARG A 119 5.17 7.71 0.69
N LEU A 120 6.06 6.77 1.04
CA LEU A 120 5.67 5.52 1.69
C LEU A 120 4.97 5.71 3.03
N SER A 121 5.34 6.72 3.81
CA SER A 121 4.68 7.03 5.09
C SER A 121 3.21 7.41 4.91
N ASP A 122 2.89 8.12 3.83
CA ASP A 122 1.52 8.56 3.52
C ASP A 122 0.68 7.36 3.08
N TYR A 123 1.27 6.48 2.27
CA TYR A 123 0.64 5.22 1.87
C TYR A 123 0.42 4.28 3.06
N ALA A 124 1.37 4.20 4.00
CA ALA A 124 1.21 3.43 5.22
C ALA A 124 0.01 3.94 6.05
N ALA A 125 -0.08 5.26 6.27
CA ALA A 125 -1.19 5.86 7.00
C ALA A 125 -2.54 5.62 6.30
N LEU A 126 -2.59 5.71 4.95
CA LEU A 126 -3.77 5.38 4.17
C LEU A 126 -4.19 3.91 4.34
N PHE A 127 -3.24 2.99 4.20
CA PHE A 127 -3.53 1.55 4.30
C PHE A 127 -3.98 1.15 5.70
N GLU A 128 -3.50 1.81 6.76
CA GLU A 128 -4.01 1.65 8.13
C GLU A 128 -5.46 2.06 8.26
N ARG A 129 -5.87 3.19 7.68
CA ARG A 129 -7.28 3.62 7.65
C ARG A 129 -8.16 2.60 6.94
N ILE A 130 -7.71 2.13 5.77
CA ILE A 130 -8.42 1.10 4.99
C ILE A 130 -8.51 -0.20 5.79
N GLY A 131 -7.41 -0.68 6.35
CA GLY A 131 -7.37 -1.92 7.15
C GLY A 131 -8.29 -1.86 8.37
N ALA A 132 -8.35 -0.72 9.05
CA ALA A 132 -9.29 -0.49 10.14
C ALA A 132 -10.75 -0.54 9.68
N HIS A 133 -11.07 0.08 8.54
CA HIS A 133 -12.41 0.05 7.96
C HIS A 133 -12.86 -1.37 7.58
N LEU A 134 -12.01 -2.11 6.85
CA LEU A 134 -12.32 -3.49 6.43
C LEU A 134 -12.57 -4.44 7.63
N THR A 135 -11.97 -4.15 8.78
CA THR A 135 -12.13 -4.94 10.00
C THR A 135 -13.47 -4.71 10.69
N LYS A 136 -13.82 -3.43 10.90
CA LYS A 136 -15.04 -3.04 11.63
C LYS A 136 -16.32 -3.56 10.98
N GLN A 137 -16.28 -3.83 9.68
CA GLN A 137 -17.42 -4.26 8.88
C GLN A 137 -17.42 -5.78 8.62
N SER A 138 -16.38 -6.51 9.03
CA SER A 138 -16.27 -7.96 8.88
C SER A 138 -16.73 -8.75 10.12
N GLU A 139 -17.13 -8.04 11.17
CA GLU A 139 -17.81 -8.53 12.38
C GLU A 139 -19.32 -8.32 12.23
#